data_AF-R6KJ10-F1
#
_entry.id   AF-R6KJ10-F1
#
_cell.length_a   1.000
_cell.length_b   1.000
_cell.length_c   1.000
_cell.angle_alpha   90.00
_cell.angle_beta   90.00
_cell.angle_gamma   90.00
#
_symmetry.space_group_name_H-M   'P 1'
#
loop_
_entity.id
_entity.type
_entity.pdbx_description
1 polymer ?
#
loop_
_entity_poly.entity_id
_entity_poly.type
_entity_poly.pdbx_seq_one_letter_code
_entity_poly.pdbx_strand_id
1 'polypeptide(L)' 'MDELLELLEDIKPTVDFRTCTGLIDDGYLDSFDILSIVSELNDAFGIEISPVDIIPENFNSAQALWDMVERLKAN' A
#
# COMPACT_ATOMS: atom_id res chain seq x y z
N MET A 1 -1.44 11.00 -3.79
CA MET A 1 -0.57 10.64 -2.65
C MET A 1 -1.21 10.96 -1.30
N ASP A 2 -1.78 12.14 -1.08
CA ASP A 2 -2.44 12.46 0.21
C ASP A 2 -3.58 11.49 0.56
N GLU A 3 -4.47 11.21 -0.39
CA GLU A 3 -5.56 10.22 -0.23
C GLU A 3 -5.07 8.81 0.09
N LEU A 4 -3.93 8.40 -0.49
CA LEU A 4 -3.31 7.11 -0.19
C LEU A 4 -2.82 7.08 1.26
N LEU A 5 -2.18 8.15 1.74
CA LEU A 5 -1.67 8.23 3.10
C LEU A 5 -2.82 8.23 4.11
N GLU A 6 -3.91 8.95 3.86
CA GLU A 6 -5.10 8.93 4.72
C GLU A 6 -5.68 7.51 4.84
N LEU A 7 -5.84 6.80 3.73
CA LEU A 7 -6.32 5.41 3.71
C LEU A 7 -5.38 4.47 4.49
N LEU A 8 -4.06 4.60 4.30
CA LEU A 8 -3.08 3.79 5.02
C LEU A 8 -3.06 4.10 6.52
N GLU A 9 -3.14 5.38 6.90
CA GLU A 9 -3.22 5.82 8.30
C GLU A 9 -4.53 5.35 8.96
N ASP A 10 -5.64 5.26 8.23
CA ASP A 10 -6.91 4.71 8.73
C ASP A 10 -6.85 3.20 8.98
N ILE A 11 -6.20 2.45 8.07
CA ILE A 11 -6.01 1.00 8.23
C ILE A 11 -5.04 0.71 9.37
N LYS A 12 -3.91 1.43 9.41
CA LYS A 12 -2.83 1.17 10.35
C LYS A 12 -2.24 2.45 10.95
N PRO A 13 -2.93 3.09 11.90
CA PRO A 13 -2.49 4.35 12.52
C PRO A 13 -1.22 4.22 13.36
N THR A 14 -0.77 2.99 13.64
CA THR A 14 0.44 2.72 14.43
C THR A 14 1.72 2.80 13.61
N VAL A 15 1.63 2.92 12.29
CA VAL A 15 2.77 2.89 11.36
C VAL A 15 2.91 4.25 10.69
N ASP A 16 4.14 4.77 10.64
CA ASP A 16 4.42 6.03 9.97
C ASP A 16 4.74 5.80 8.49
N PHE A 17 3.71 5.81 7.65
CA PHE A 17 3.82 5.62 6.20
C PHE A 17 4.60 6.75 5.48
N ARG A 18 4.81 7.89 6.14
CA ARG A 18 5.50 9.06 5.53
C ARG A 18 7.01 8.91 5.58
N THR A 19 7.54 8.24 6.59
CA THR A 19 8.99 8.07 6.78
C THR A 19 9.45 6.63 6.72
N CYS A 20 8.55 5.66 6.92
CA CYS A 20 8.89 4.26 6.86
C CYS A 20 9.07 3.77 5.41
N THR A 21 10.19 3.11 5.16
CA THR A 21 10.54 2.49 3.87
C THR A 21 10.80 0.98 3.99
N GLY A 22 10.43 0.37 5.11
CA GLY A 22 10.60 -1.05 5.41
C GLY A 22 9.30 -1.70 5.88
N LEU A 23 8.15 -1.27 5.36
CA LEU A 23 6.84 -1.69 5.90
C LEU A 23 6.65 -3.21 5.93
N ILE A 24 7.09 -3.93 4.90
CA ILE A 24 7.06 -5.40 4.90
C ILE A 24 8.32 -5.96 5.57
N ASP A 25 9.50 -5.46 5.21
CA ASP A 25 10.77 -6.02 5.67
C ASP A 25 10.98 -5.92 7.19
N ASP A 26 10.54 -4.82 7.81
CA ASP A 26 10.58 -4.61 9.26
C ASP A 26 9.39 -5.28 9.98
N GLY A 27 8.48 -5.90 9.23
CA GLY A 27 7.31 -6.60 9.76
C GLY A 27 6.22 -5.67 10.31
N TYR A 28 6.15 -4.43 9.82
CA TYR A 28 5.07 -3.51 10.18
C TYR A 28 3.74 -3.91 9.57
N LEU A 29 3.74 -4.49 8.36
CA LEU A 29 2.54 -4.99 7.70
C LEU A 29 2.50 -6.51 7.79
N ASP A 30 1.44 -7.04 8.39
CA ASP A 30 1.15 -8.47 8.34
C ASP A 30 0.30 -8.83 7.12
N SER A 31 0.02 -10.14 6.94
CA SER A 31 -0.79 -10.62 5.82
C SER A 31 -2.21 -10.06 5.82
N PHE A 32 -2.80 -9.74 6.97
CA PHE A 32 -4.13 -9.14 7.03
C PHE A 32 -4.08 -7.66 6.66
N ASP A 33 -3.11 -6.91 7.18
CA ASP A 33 -2.90 -5.51 6.84
C ASP A 33 -2.73 -5.34 5.33
N ILE A 34 -1.89 -6.18 4.71
CA ILE A 34 -1.66 -6.16 3.27
C ILE A 34 -2.96 -6.41 2.49
N LEU A 35 -3.76 -7.40 2.90
CA LEU A 35 -5.03 -7.71 2.25
C LEU A 35 -6.05 -6.56 2.40
N SER A 36 -6.10 -5.92 3.57
CA SER A 36 -6.93 -4.74 3.80
C SER A 36 -6.50 -3.58 2.92
N ILE A 37 -5.19 -3.28 2.85
CA ILE A 37 -4.64 -2.24 1.97
C ILE A 37 -5.00 -2.55 0.52
N VAL A 38 -4.77 -3.77 0.05
CA VAL A 38 -5.11 -4.17 -1.32
C VAL A 38 -6.59 -3.94 -1.63
N SER A 39 -7.50 -4.34 -0.73
CA SER A 39 -8.94 -4.15 -0.92
C SER A 39 -9.30 -2.68 -1.01
N GLU A 40 -8.85 -1.87 -0.05
CA GLU A 40 -9.15 -0.45 0.02
C GLU A 40 -8.55 0.31 -1.18
N LEU A 41 -7.35 -0.06 -1.64
CA LEU A 41 -6.75 0.52 -2.84
C LEU A 41 -7.53 0.17 -4.11
N ASN A 42 -7.95 -1.09 -4.24
CA ASN A 42 -8.76 -1.51 -5.39
C ASN A 42 -10.07 -0.71 -5.46
N ASP A 43 -10.76 -0.54 -4.32
CA ASP A 43 -12.03 0.18 -4.25
C ASP A 43 -11.87 1.70 -4.40
N ALA A 44 -10.90 2.31 -3.71
CA ALA A 44 -10.68 3.76 -3.73
C ALA A 44 -10.14 4.24 -5.08
N PHE A 45 -9.24 3.46 -5.69
CA PHE A 45 -8.54 3.86 -6.91
C PHE A 45 -9.05 3.17 -8.18
N GLY A 46 -9.95 2.18 -8.06
CA GLY A 46 -10.51 1.44 -9.19
C GLY A 46 -9.48 0.59 -9.92
N ILE A 47 -8.52 0.01 -9.20
CA ILE A 47 -7.43 -0.82 -9.73
C ILE A 47 -7.61 -2.29 -9.31
N GLU A 48 -6.84 -3.18 -9.93
CA GLU A 48 -6.77 -4.59 -9.53
C GLU A 48 -5.33 -4.96 -9.18
N ILE A 49 -5.05 -5.06 -7.88
CA ILE A 49 -3.75 -5.53 -7.38
C ILE A 49 -3.76 -7.06 -7.30
N SER A 50 -2.82 -7.70 -8.01
CA SER A 50 -2.67 -9.16 -8.00
C SER A 50 -1.67 -9.63 -6.94
N PRO A 51 -1.69 -10.92 -6.54
CA PRO A 51 -0.71 -11.46 -5.59
C PRO A 51 0.76 -11.30 -6.01
N VAL A 52 1.02 -11.17 -7.31
CA VAL A 52 2.36 -10.94 -7.87
C VAL A 52 2.85 -9.51 -7.63
N ASP A 53 1.95 -8.57 -7.39
CA ASP A 53 2.26 -7.17 -7.06
C ASP A 53 2.49 -6.98 -5.55
N ILE A 54 2.13 -7.98 -4.73
CA ILE A 54 2.37 -7.99 -3.28
C ILE A 54 3.82 -8.39 -3.01
N ILE A 55 4.73 -7.49 -3.31
CA ILE A 55 6.17 -7.63 -3.07
C ILE A 55 6.70 -6.45 -2.28
N PRO A 56 7.81 -6.61 -1.53
CA PRO A 56 8.43 -5.52 -0.78
C PRO A 56 8.69 -4.29 -1.64
N GLU A 57 9.10 -4.47 -2.91
CA GLU A 57 9.35 -3.35 -3.83
C GLU A 57 8.14 -2.44 -4.06
N ASN A 58 6.90 -2.95 -3.96
CA ASN A 58 5.67 -2.19 -4.14
C ASN A 58 5.02 -1.76 -2.81
N PHE A 59 5.32 -2.44 -1.70
CA PHE A 59 4.62 -2.26 -0.43
C PHE A 59 5.50 -1.73 0.70
N ASN A 60 6.83 -1.65 0.54
CA ASN A 60 7.73 -1.21 1.61
C ASN A 60 7.62 0.27 1.96
N SER A 61 7.01 1.10 1.11
CA SER A 61 6.81 2.52 1.38
C SER A 61 5.52 3.04 0.75
N ALA A 62 4.97 4.13 1.28
CA ALA A 62 3.83 4.80 0.66
C ALA A 62 4.13 5.27 -0.77
N GLN A 63 5.38 5.66 -1.06
CA GLN A 63 5.80 6.03 -2.41
C GLN A 63 5.73 4.82 -3.36
N ALA A 64 6.24 3.67 -2.94
CA ALA A 64 6.18 2.44 -3.73
C ALA A 64 4.73 2.01 -4.02
N LEU A 65 3.85 2.14 -3.02
CA LEU A 65 2.42 1.89 -3.19
C LEU A 65 1.81 2.85 -4.21
N TRP A 66 2.13 4.14 -4.12
CA TRP A 66 1.66 5.14 -5.06
C TRP A 66 2.14 4.85 -6.49
N ASP A 67 3.42 4.53 -6.67
CA ASP A 67 4.01 4.20 -7.96
C ASP A 67 3.33 2.95 -8.58
N MET A 68 3.03 1.94 -7.76
CA MET A 68 2.26 0.77 -8.18
C MET A 68 0.84 1.15 -8.61
N VAL A 69 0.14 1.97 -7.82
CA VAL A 69 -1.21 2.46 -8.14
C VAL A 69 -1.22 3.21 -9.46
N GLU A 70 -0.28 4.14 -9.68
CA GLU A 70 -0.19 4.90 -10.93
C GLU A 70 0.10 3.99 -12.12
N ARG A 71 0.98 3.00 -11.95
CA ARG A 71 1.28 2.00 -12.99
C ARG A 71 0.05 1.17 -13.35
N LEU A 72 -0.76 0.75 -12.38
CA LEU A 72 -1.98 -0.03 -12.61
C LEU A 72 -3.11 0.81 -13.22
N LYS A 73 -3.22 2.08 -12.85
CA LYS A 73 -4.19 3.02 -13.44
C LYS A 73 -3.92 3.37 -14.91
N ALA A 74 -2.65 3.31 -15.33
CA ALA A 74 -2.27 3.62 -16.71
C ALA A 74 -2.56 2.47 -17.70
N ASN A 75 -2.99 1.32 -17.18
CA ASN A 75 -3.31 0.10 -17.95
C ASN A 75 -4.80 0.01 -18.24
#